data_AF-A0A7Z0Q255-F1
#
_entry.id   AF-A0A7Z0Q255-F1
#
_cell.length_a   1.000
_cell.length_b   1.000
_cell.length_c   1.000
_cell.angle_alpha   90.00
_cell.angle_beta   90.00
_cell.angle_gamma   90.00
#
_symmetry.space_group_name_H-M   'P 1'
#
loop_
_entity.id
_entity.type
_entity.pdbx_description
1 polymer ?
#
loop_
_entity_poly.entity_id
_entity_poly.type
_entity_poly.pdbx_seq_one_letter_code
_entity_poly.pdbx_strand_id
1 'polypeptide(L)'
;MSAATTRSRTPDRLCAEAVDLARAAAEEAAAPGVVGEHVGMVSEGDRVVTHFFECRELGYRGWRWAVTVARASRAKIVTLDETVLLPGPDALLAPEWVPWSERLRPGDLGPGDLLPTNADDLRLEPGWTGEDEPAPNSAVSDE
;
A
#
# COMPACT_ATOMS: atom_id res chain seq x y z
N MET A 1 2.03 -29.13 -12.20
CA MET A 1 1.77 -28.87 -10.77
C MET A 1 3.12 -28.68 -10.09
N SER A 2 3.61 -27.44 -10.00
CA SER A 2 4.90 -27.16 -9.36
C SER A 2 4.70 -27.17 -7.84
N ALA A 3 5.41 -28.03 -7.13
CA ALA A 3 5.36 -28.08 -5.68
C ALA A 3 5.92 -26.77 -5.12
N ALA A 4 5.14 -26.07 -4.29
CA ALA A 4 5.58 -24.87 -3.59
C ALA A 4 6.84 -25.22 -2.79
N THR A 5 7.99 -24.75 -3.26
CA THR A 5 9.27 -25.02 -2.62
C THR A 5 9.29 -24.21 -1.32
N THR A 6 9.45 -24.89 -0.19
CA THR A 6 9.56 -24.25 1.13
C THR A 6 10.68 -23.20 1.07
N ARG A 7 10.35 -21.93 1.31
CA ARG A 7 11.31 -20.82 1.23
C ARG A 7 12.47 -21.10 2.19
N SER A 8 13.67 -21.26 1.64
CA SER A 8 14.90 -21.30 2.45
C SER A 8 15.00 -19.99 3.22
N ARG A 9 15.19 -20.08 4.54
CA ARG A 9 15.50 -18.92 5.38
C ARG A 9 16.95 -18.46 5.24
N THR A 10 17.81 -19.31 4.67
CA THR A 10 19.20 -18.97 4.40
C THR A 10 19.24 -18.09 3.14
N PRO A 11 19.70 -16.83 3.25
CA PRO A 11 19.77 -15.93 2.12
C PRO A 11 20.81 -16.41 1.10
N ASP A 12 20.55 -16.15 -0.17
CA ASP A 12 21.56 -16.35 -1.21
C ASP A 12 22.75 -15.44 -0.94
N ARG A 13 23.96 -16.02 -0.97
CA ARG A 13 25.18 -15.30 -0.58
C ARG A 13 25.43 -14.05 -1.43
N LEU A 14 25.27 -14.14 -2.76
CA LEU A 14 25.53 -13.00 -3.64
C LEU A 14 24.49 -11.89 -3.43
N CYS A 15 23.22 -12.25 -3.25
CA CYS A 15 22.19 -11.28 -2.90
C CYS A 15 22.48 -10.63 -1.54
N ALA A 16 22.83 -11.41 -0.52
CA ALA A 16 23.17 -10.91 0.81
C ALA A 16 24.39 -9.96 0.82
N GLU A 17 25.35 -10.16 -0.07
CA GLU A 17 26.53 -9.30 -0.22
C GLU A 17 26.24 -8.04 -1.07
N ALA A 18 25.08 -7.94 -1.75
CA ALA A 18 24.74 -6.85 -2.66
C ALA A 18 24.23 -5.57 -1.98
N VAL A 19 24.79 -5.23 -0.81
CA VAL A 19 24.39 -4.06 -0.01
C VAL A 19 24.60 -2.76 -0.78
N ASP A 20 25.70 -2.62 -1.53
CA ASP A 20 26.00 -1.39 -2.27
C ASP A 20 25.03 -1.16 -3.43
N LEU A 21 24.67 -2.23 -4.16
CA LEU A 21 23.64 -2.17 -5.20
C LEU A 21 22.30 -1.73 -4.60
N ALA A 22 21.93 -2.32 -3.46
CA ALA A 22 20.69 -2.00 -2.77
C ALA A 22 20.68 -0.56 -2.25
N ARG A 23 21.80 -0.08 -1.69
CA ARG A 23 21.96 1.30 -1.24
C ARG A 23 21.82 2.29 -2.39
N ALA A 24 22.51 2.04 -3.50
CA ALA A 24 22.43 2.91 -4.67
C ALA A 24 21.00 3.01 -5.20
N ALA A 25 20.26 1.89 -5.24
CA ALA A 25 18.86 1.88 -5.65
C ALA A 25 17.94 2.63 -4.67
N ALA A 26 18.20 2.55 -3.36
CA ALA A 26 17.48 3.37 -2.38
C ALA A 26 17.77 4.87 -2.57
N GLU A 27 19.04 5.22 -2.77
CA GLU A 27 19.48 6.62 -2.97
C GLU A 27 18.98 7.21 -4.28
N GLU A 28 18.81 6.40 -5.32
CA GLU A 28 18.20 6.81 -6.60
C GLU A 28 16.70 7.11 -6.44
N ALA A 29 15.99 6.33 -5.64
CA ALA A 29 14.55 6.51 -5.41
C ALA A 29 14.23 7.65 -4.41
N ALA A 30 15.16 7.95 -3.51
CA ALA A 30 14.97 8.86 -2.40
C ALA A 30 15.46 10.29 -2.70
N ALA A 31 15.03 11.25 -1.89
CA ALA A 31 15.67 12.57 -1.88
C ALA A 31 17.13 12.47 -1.39
N PRO A 32 18.04 13.35 -1.83
CA PRO A 32 19.43 13.30 -1.39
C PRO A 32 19.59 13.36 0.14
N GLY A 33 20.36 12.42 0.68
CA GLY A 33 20.73 12.39 2.11
C GLY A 33 19.69 11.81 3.07
N VAL A 34 18.58 11.25 2.56
CA VAL A 34 17.50 10.70 3.41
C VAL A 34 17.54 9.18 3.57
N VAL A 35 18.46 8.50 2.88
CA VAL A 35 18.78 7.09 3.11
C VAL A 35 19.87 6.99 4.18
N GLY A 36 19.59 6.24 5.24
CA GLY A 36 20.50 6.07 6.38
C GLY A 36 21.32 4.77 6.33
N GLU A 37 21.63 4.26 7.52
CA GLU A 37 22.43 3.06 7.68
C GLU A 37 21.70 1.80 7.22
N HIS A 38 22.47 0.77 6.84
CA HIS A 38 21.92 -0.56 6.58
C HIS A 38 21.53 -1.18 7.92
N VAL A 39 20.24 -1.48 8.09
CA VAL A 39 19.68 -1.94 9.37
C VAL A 39 19.37 -3.44 9.39
N GLY A 40 19.52 -4.12 8.25
CA GLY A 40 19.37 -5.57 8.17
C GLY A 40 18.92 -6.06 6.80
N MET A 41 18.65 -7.36 6.72
CA MET A 41 18.13 -7.99 5.51
C MET A 41 17.26 -9.20 5.86
N VAL A 42 16.42 -9.61 4.93
CA VAL A 42 15.59 -10.82 5.02
C VAL A 42 15.63 -11.60 3.72
N SER A 43 15.60 -12.94 3.83
CA SER A 43 15.48 -13.84 2.68
C SER A 43 14.01 -14.01 2.34
N GLU A 44 13.57 -13.48 1.20
CA GLU A 44 12.18 -13.56 0.74
C GLU A 44 11.90 -14.83 -0.06
N GLY A 45 12.94 -15.43 -0.64
CA GLY A 45 12.83 -16.64 -1.46
C GLY A 45 14.17 -17.19 -1.93
N ASP A 46 14.15 -18.17 -2.85
CA ASP A 46 15.39 -18.66 -3.47
C ASP A 46 16.01 -17.53 -4.30
N ARG A 47 17.20 -17.07 -3.89
CA ARG A 47 17.92 -15.97 -4.54
C ARG A 47 17.14 -14.66 -4.61
N VAL A 48 16.33 -14.38 -3.59
CA VAL A 48 15.64 -13.09 -3.40
C VAL A 48 15.87 -12.62 -1.98
N VAL A 49 16.47 -11.44 -1.81
CA VAL A 49 16.81 -10.85 -0.52
C VAL A 49 16.36 -9.39 -0.50
N THR A 50 15.70 -8.98 0.58
CA THR A 50 15.36 -7.57 0.81
C THR A 50 16.32 -6.98 1.82
N HIS A 51 17.02 -5.92 1.44
CA HIS A 51 17.86 -5.11 2.30
C HIS A 51 17.07 -3.94 2.87
N PHE A 52 17.27 -3.64 4.14
CA PHE A 52 16.63 -2.52 4.80
C PHE A 52 17.65 -1.43 5.14
N PHE A 53 17.28 -0.19 4.86
CA PHE A 53 18.01 1.00 5.28
C PHE A 53 17.11 1.92 6.10
N GLU A 54 17.68 2.62 7.08
CA GLU A 54 16.94 3.63 7.84
C GLU A 54 16.40 4.73 6.92
N CYS A 55 15.16 5.16 7.14
CA CYS A 55 14.63 6.37 6.50
C CYS A 55 14.87 7.57 7.43
N ARG A 56 15.53 8.62 6.91
CA ARG A 56 15.82 9.86 7.64
C ARG A 56 14.87 11.00 7.29
N GLU A 57 13.82 10.73 6.52
CA GLU A 57 12.79 11.73 6.22
C GLU A 57 11.94 12.01 7.46
N LEU A 58 11.77 13.30 7.81
CA LEU A 58 11.06 13.72 9.02
C LEU A 58 9.59 13.23 9.07
N GLY A 59 8.95 13.09 7.90
CA GLY A 59 7.58 12.60 7.78
C GLY A 59 7.42 11.08 7.95
N TYR A 60 8.52 10.33 7.89
CA TYR A 60 8.53 8.86 7.85
C TYR A 60 9.32 8.27 9.02
N ARG A 61 9.16 8.84 10.22
CA ARG A 61 9.82 8.36 11.44
C ARG A 61 9.55 6.86 11.65
N GLY A 62 10.63 6.09 11.79
CA GLY A 62 10.57 4.64 12.03
C GLY A 62 10.29 3.80 10.77
N TRP A 63 10.13 4.43 9.61
CA TRP A 63 10.06 3.73 8.32
C TRP A 63 11.45 3.37 7.83
N ARG A 64 11.51 2.44 6.88
CA ARG A 64 12.74 1.89 6.32
C ARG A 64 12.61 1.77 4.81
N TRP A 65 13.67 2.11 4.09
CA TRP A 65 13.81 1.76 2.68
C TRP A 65 14.02 0.27 2.58
N ALA A 66 13.16 -0.42 1.84
CA ALA A 66 13.25 -1.84 1.57
C ALA A 66 13.60 -2.03 0.09
N VAL A 67 14.74 -2.66 -0.15
CA VAL A 67 15.27 -2.87 -1.50
C VAL A 67 15.42 -4.35 -1.73
N THR A 68 14.58 -4.88 -2.60
CA THR A 68 14.58 -6.29 -2.96
C THR A 68 15.50 -6.50 -4.14
N VAL A 69 16.47 -7.40 -3.98
CA VAL A 69 17.38 -7.83 -5.03
C VAL A 69 17.19 -9.30 -5.31
N ALA A 70 17.37 -9.68 -6.56
CA ALA A 70 17.19 -11.05 -7.02
C ALA A 70 18.36 -11.50 -7.90
N ARG A 71 18.56 -12.82 -7.98
CA ARG A 71 19.52 -13.41 -8.90
C ARG A 71 18.88 -14.55 -9.68
N ALA A 72 18.84 -14.39 -11.00
CA ALA A 72 18.35 -15.44 -11.89
C ALA A 72 19.17 -16.74 -11.74
N SER A 73 18.52 -17.88 -12.02
CA SER A 73 19.18 -19.18 -11.95
C SER A 73 20.45 -19.21 -12.80
N ARG A 74 21.55 -19.73 -12.23
CA ARG A 74 22.90 -19.79 -12.82
C ARG A 74 23.54 -18.44 -13.18
N ALA A 75 22.86 -17.31 -13.01
CA ALA A 75 23.46 -16.00 -13.17
C ALA A 75 24.47 -15.73 -12.06
N LYS A 76 25.51 -14.97 -12.38
CA LYS A 76 26.54 -14.50 -11.43
C LYS A 76 26.31 -13.05 -10.99
N ILE A 77 25.32 -12.39 -11.59
CA ILE A 77 24.99 -10.98 -11.40
C ILE A 77 23.67 -10.91 -10.61
N VAL A 78 23.65 -10.07 -9.59
CA VAL A 78 22.46 -9.71 -8.83
C VAL A 78 21.79 -8.52 -9.51
N THR A 79 20.47 -8.53 -9.62
CA THR A 79 19.66 -7.46 -10.20
C THR A 79 18.72 -6.87 -9.14
N LEU A 80 18.34 -5.61 -9.34
CA LEU A 80 17.27 -4.97 -8.58
C LEU A 80 15.91 -5.53 -9.01
N ASP A 81 15.05 -5.81 -8.05
CA ASP A 81 13.64 -6.17 -8.27
C ASP A 81 12.74 -4.95 -8.00
N GLU A 82 12.81 -4.41 -6.78
CA GLU A 82 12.04 -3.25 -6.36
C GLU A 82 12.72 -2.43 -5.25
N THR A 83 12.36 -1.16 -5.16
CA THR A 83 12.70 -0.25 -4.07
C THR A 83 11.42 0.39 -3.56
N VAL A 84 11.09 0.16 -2.29
CA VAL A 84 9.88 0.68 -1.65
C VAL A 84 10.16 1.22 -0.26
N LEU A 85 9.35 2.17 0.20
CA LEU A 85 9.40 2.68 1.57
C LEU A 85 8.34 1.96 2.41
N LEU A 86 8.76 1.25 3.46
CA LEU A 86 7.87 0.45 4.29
C LEU A 86 7.94 0.85 5.77
N PRO A 87 6.83 0.71 6.51
CA PRO A 87 6.85 0.95 7.94
C PRO A 87 7.73 -0.08 8.67
N GLY A 88 8.62 0.40 9.53
CA GLY A 88 9.33 -0.43 10.50
C GLY A 88 8.51 -0.69 11.77
N PRO A 89 9.09 -1.42 12.75
CA PRO A 89 8.38 -1.78 13.98
C PRO A 89 8.04 -0.54 14.82
N ASP A 90 8.84 0.52 14.67
CA ASP A 90 8.69 1.79 15.39
C ASP A 90 8.05 2.87 14.50
N ALA A 91 7.50 2.50 13.35
CA ALA A 91 6.88 3.44 12.43
C ALA A 91 5.61 4.06 13.03
N LEU A 92 5.49 5.38 12.91
CA LEU A 92 4.22 6.05 13.17
C LEU A 92 3.26 5.74 12.02
N LEU A 93 2.26 4.93 12.29
CA LEU A 93 1.21 4.55 11.35
C LEU A 93 -0.03 5.43 11.53
N ALA A 94 -0.81 5.54 10.45
CA ALA A 94 -2.14 6.13 10.53
C ALA A 94 -3.01 5.30 11.49
N PRO A 95 -3.94 5.95 12.22
CA PRO A 95 -4.95 5.23 12.98
C PRO A 95 -5.82 4.39 12.04
N GLU A 96 -6.51 3.41 12.59
CA GLU A 96 -7.50 2.63 11.85
C GLU A 96 -8.52 3.57 11.19
N TRP A 97 -8.82 3.28 9.92
CA TRP A 97 -9.84 4.04 9.23
C TRP A 97 -11.20 3.77 9.87
N VAL A 98 -11.91 4.83 10.21
CA VAL A 98 -13.29 4.78 10.70
C VAL A 98 -14.20 5.56 9.77
N PRO A 99 -15.47 5.15 9.55
CA PRO A 99 -16.45 5.89 8.77
C PRO A 99 -16.56 7.34 9.22
N TRP A 100 -16.87 8.25 8.28
CA TRP A 100 -16.98 9.68 8.60
C TRP A 100 -18.03 9.95 9.68
N SER A 101 -19.13 9.18 9.72
CA SER A 101 -20.21 9.30 10.69
C SER A 101 -19.74 9.00 12.10
N GLU A 102 -18.80 8.06 12.25
CA GLU A 102 -18.17 7.70 13.52
C GLU A 102 -17.07 8.69 13.94
N ARG A 103 -16.62 9.57 13.04
CA ARG A 103 -15.66 10.65 13.36
C ARG A 103 -16.32 11.88 13.99
N LEU A 104 -17.64 12.03 13.85
CA LEU A 104 -18.38 13.19 14.37
C LEU A 104 -18.28 13.27 15.90
N ARG A 105 -17.92 14.45 16.39
CA ARG A 105 -17.84 14.81 17.80
C ARG A 105 -18.97 15.77 18.19
N PRO A 106 -19.32 15.84 19.47
CA PRO A 106 -20.19 16.90 19.98
C PRO A 106 -19.63 18.28 19.58
N GLY A 107 -20.42 19.05 18.84
CA GLY A 107 -20.03 20.37 18.33
C GLY A 107 -19.64 20.42 16.85
N ASP A 108 -19.49 19.29 16.18
CA ASP A 108 -19.20 19.25 14.73
C ASP A 108 -20.43 19.62 13.87
N LEU A 109 -21.63 19.61 14.45
CA LEU A 109 -22.89 19.90 13.77
C LEU A 109 -23.57 21.13 14.38
N GLY A 110 -24.09 21.99 13.51
CA GLY A 110 -24.89 23.17 13.81
C GLY A 110 -26.36 23.03 13.41
N PRO A 111 -27.21 23.99 13.82
CA PRO A 111 -28.61 24.01 13.43
C PRO A 111 -28.76 24.06 11.89
N GLY A 112 -29.49 23.09 11.33
CA GLY A 112 -29.74 22.99 9.89
C GLY A 112 -28.79 22.06 9.13
N ASP A 113 -27.76 21.51 9.77
CA ASP A 113 -26.89 20.53 9.14
C ASP A 113 -27.63 19.22 8.89
N LEU A 114 -27.59 18.76 7.63
CA LEU A 114 -28.19 17.50 7.20
C LEU A 114 -27.09 16.47 7.00
N LEU A 115 -27.22 15.33 7.67
CA LEU A 115 -26.38 14.17 7.44
C LEU A 115 -26.95 13.33 6.31
N PRO A 116 -26.10 12.66 5.51
CA PRO A 116 -26.53 11.60 4.63
C PRO A 116 -27.38 10.57 5.41
N THR A 117 -28.52 10.21 4.85
CA THR A 117 -29.36 9.13 5.39
C THR A 117 -28.66 7.79 5.24
N ASN A 118 -28.97 6.84 6.13
CA ASN A 118 -28.43 5.48 6.03
C ASN A 118 -28.92 4.84 4.73
N ALA A 119 -28.04 4.10 4.05
CA ALA A 119 -28.37 3.44 2.78
C ALA A 119 -29.55 2.46 2.89
N ASP A 120 -29.72 1.83 4.06
CA ASP A 120 -30.77 0.84 4.34
C ASP A 120 -31.96 1.43 5.13
N ASP A 121 -32.16 2.76 5.14
CA ASP A 121 -33.30 3.35 5.84
C ASP A 121 -34.62 3.04 5.11
N LEU A 122 -35.47 2.23 5.75
CA LEU A 122 -36.78 1.79 5.25
C LEU A 122 -37.77 2.95 4.96
N ARG A 123 -37.47 4.17 5.41
CA ARG A 123 -38.28 5.36 5.11
C ARG A 123 -37.89 6.04 3.79
N LEU A 124 -36.77 5.65 3.20
CA LEU A 124 -36.34 6.18 1.92
C LEU A 124 -37.12 5.49 0.82
N GLU A 125 -37.84 6.29 0.03
CA GLU A 125 -38.34 5.87 -1.26
C GLU A 125 -37.25 6.11 -2.31
N PRO A 126 -37.13 5.24 -3.34
CA PRO A 126 -36.28 5.52 -4.48
C PRO A 126 -36.58 6.93 -5.03
N GLY A 127 -35.53 7.73 -5.20
CA GLY A 127 -35.67 9.01 -5.88
C GLY A 127 -36.20 8.79 -7.30
N TRP A 128 -36.87 9.79 -7.86
CA TRP A 128 -37.34 9.73 -9.24
C TRP A 128 -36.17 9.53 -10.22
N THR A 129 -36.06 8.35 -10.82
CA THR A 129 -35.02 8.03 -11.81
C THR A 129 -35.51 8.16 -13.25
N GLY A 130 -36.84 8.19 -13.47
CA GLY A 130 -37.45 8.15 -14.80
C GLY A 130 -37.27 6.81 -15.54
N GLU A 131 -36.64 5.81 -14.92
CA GLU A 131 -36.42 4.49 -15.54
C GLU A 131 -37.70 3.65 -15.60
N ASP A 132 -38.62 3.89 -14.67
CA ASP A 132 -39.96 3.30 -14.66
C ASP A 132 -40.95 4.02 -15.60
N GLU A 133 -40.56 5.18 -16.15
CA GLU A 133 -41.34 5.82 -17.21
C GLU A 133 -41.00 5.19 -18.55
N PRO A 134 -42.01 4.72 -19.30
CA PRO A 134 -41.77 4.27 -20.65
C PRO A 134 -41.22 5.45 -21.49
N ALA A 135 -40.13 5.20 -22.22
CA ALA A 135 -39.57 6.18 -23.14
C ALA A 135 -40.69 6.73 -24.07
N PRO A 136 -40.67 8.00 -24.47
CA PRO A 136 -41.79 8.64 -25.18
C PRO A 136 -42.15 7.99 -26.53
N ASN A 137 -41.33 7.07 -27.05
CA ASN A 137 -41.59 6.27 -28.24
C ASN A 137 -41.92 4.79 -27.94
N SER A 138 -42.14 4.44 -26.68
CA SER A 138 -42.46 3.08 -26.24
C SER A 138 -43.94 2.78 -26.50
N ALA A 139 -44.23 1.53 -26.91
CA ALA A 139 -45.58 1.07 -27.24
C ALA A 139 -46.57 1.02 -26.06
N VAL A 140 -46.08 1.32 -24.84
CA VAL A 140 -46.85 1.39 -23.60
C VAL A 140 -46.87 2.79 -22.99
N SER A 141 -46.48 3.80 -23.76
CA SER A 141 -46.62 5.22 -23.36
C SER A 141 -48.04 5.68 -23.64
N ASP A 142 -48.64 6.46 -22.74
CA ASP A 142 -50.02 6.99 -22.86
C ASP A 142 -50.13 8.24 -23.77
N GLU A 143 -49.17 8.46 -24.69
CA GLU A 143 -49.26 9.47 -25.77
C GLU A 143 -49.67 8.84 -27.13
#